data_AF-A0A7S2HY74-F1
#
_entry.id   AF-A0A7S2HY74-F1
#
_cell.length_a   1.000
_cell.length_b   1.000
_cell.length_c   1.000
_cell.angle_alpha   90.00
_cell.angle_beta   90.00
_cell.angle_gamma   90.00
#
_symmetry.space_group_name_H-M   'P 1'
#
loop_
_entity.id
_entity.type
_entity.pdbx_description
1 polymer ?
#
loop_
_entity_poly.entity_id
_entity_poly.type
_entity_poly.pdbx_seq_one_letter_code
_entity_poly.pdbx_strand_id
1 'polypeptide(L)'
;ITVGETLTIVGMFLVVDVAILLAWTISDPLYWVRNISLETQFGEPLSSQGYCRSDNWILWISLIGSLHFAILGISCYYSYVSWNLPPALSGAKQLQLAVVSNLQIYLLGVPVLFLVG
;
A
#
# COMPACT_ATOMS: atom_id res chain seq x y z
N ILE A 1 -9.27 9.26 -24.79
CA ILE A 1 -9.11 8.12 -23.87
C ILE A 1 -10.22 7.12 -24.15
N THR A 2 -9.88 6.05 -24.86
CA THR A 2 -10.73 4.89 -25.06
C THR A 2 -10.59 3.92 -23.89
N VAL A 3 -11.55 3.01 -23.72
CA VAL A 3 -11.48 1.98 -22.67
C VAL A 3 -10.20 1.14 -22.79
N GLY A 4 -9.77 0.85 -24.02
CA GLY A 4 -8.53 0.11 -24.28
C GLY A 4 -7.27 0.85 -23.80
N GLU A 5 -7.19 2.16 -24.00
CA GLU A 5 -6.08 2.97 -23.50
C GLU A 5 -6.03 2.95 -21.97
N THR A 6 -7.18 3.12 -21.30
CA THR A 6 -7.26 3.07 -19.84
C THR A 6 -6.83 1.70 -19.29
N LEU A 7 -7.31 0.61 -19.89
CA LEU A 7 -6.93 -0.75 -19.48
C LEU A 7 -5.43 -1.01 -19.65
N THR A 8 -4.84 -0.49 -20.73
CA THR A 8 -3.41 -0.63 -20.97
C THR A 8 -2.60 0.10 -19.90
N ILE A 9 -3.00 1.32 -19.53
CA ILE A 9 -2.35 2.10 -18.46
C ILE A 9 -2.46 1.39 -17.11
N VAL A 10 -3.67 0.95 -16.74
CA VAL A 10 -3.88 0.21 -15.48
C VAL A 10 -3.08 -1.10 -15.47
N GLY A 11 -3.05 -1.83 -16.58
CA GLY A 11 -2.27 -3.05 -16.73
C GLY A 11 -0.77 -2.83 -16.57
N MET A 12 -0.23 -1.71 -17.08
CA MET A 12 1.18 -1.37 -16.89
C MET A 12 1.54 -1.18 -15.40
N PHE A 13 0.74 -0.44 -14.64
CA PHE A 13 0.98 -0.28 -13.20
C PHE A 13 0.88 -1.60 -12.45
N LEU A 14 -0.13 -2.43 -12.77
CA LEU A 14 -0.29 -3.75 -12.18
C LEU A 14 0.92 -4.66 -12.44
N VAL A 15 1.47 -4.65 -13.65
CA VAL A 15 2.66 -5.43 -13.98
C VAL A 15 3.88 -4.98 -13.18
N VAL A 16 4.04 -3.67 -12.96
CA VAL A 16 5.11 -3.12 -12.12
C VAL A 16 4.94 -3.58 -10.67
N ASP A 17 3.73 -3.49 -10.10
CA ASP A 17 3.45 -3.96 -8.74
C ASP A 17 3.75 -5.45 -8.57
N VAL A 18 3.28 -6.28 -9.51
CA VAL A 18 3.53 -7.72 -9.50
C VAL A 18 5.02 -8.02 -9.63
N ALA A 19 5.75 -7.31 -10.50
CA ALA A 19 7.19 -7.50 -10.65
C ALA A 19 7.95 -7.19 -9.36
N ILE A 20 7.58 -6.10 -8.66
CA ILE A 20 8.17 -5.74 -7.36
C ILE A 20 7.88 -6.83 -6.32
N LEU A 21 6.63 -7.29 -6.21
CA LEU A 21 6.23 -8.32 -5.25
C LEU A 21 6.92 -9.67 -5.53
N LEU A 22 7.08 -10.04 -6.81
CA LEU A 22 7.82 -11.23 -7.20
C LEU A 22 9.31 -11.10 -6.86
N ALA A 23 9.92 -9.95 -7.14
CA ALA A 23 11.31 -9.68 -6.79
C ALA A 23 11.54 -9.79 -5.27
N TRP A 24 10.63 -9.24 -4.46
CA TRP A 24 10.67 -9.39 -3.00
C TRP A 24 10.57 -10.86 -2.59
N THR A 25 9.55 -11.57 -3.07
CA THR A 25 9.28 -12.97 -2.70
C THR A 25 10.44 -13.91 -3.06
N ILE A 26 11.13 -13.65 -4.17
CA ILE A 26 12.25 -14.50 -4.63
C ILE A 26 13.55 -14.17 -3.90
N SER A 27 13.84 -12.88 -3.66
CA SER A 27 15.12 -12.44 -3.12
C SER A 27 15.19 -12.40 -1.59
N ASP A 28 14.08 -12.07 -0.93
CA ASP A 28 13.96 -11.92 0.54
C ASP A 28 12.58 -12.41 0.98
N PRO A 29 12.32 -13.74 0.91
CA PRO A 29 11.03 -14.31 1.25
C PRO A 29 10.69 -14.06 2.72
N LEU A 30 9.42 -13.74 2.98
CA LEU A 30 8.94 -13.62 4.35
C LEU A 30 8.91 -15.00 5.02
N TYR A 31 9.57 -15.13 6.16
CA TYR A 31 9.55 -16.32 6.99
C TYR A 31 8.89 -16.02 8.33
N TRP A 32 8.25 -17.05 8.89
CA TRP A 32 7.55 -16.93 10.17
C TRP A 32 8.55 -16.91 11.34
N VAL A 33 8.37 -15.97 12.26
CA VAL A 33 9.17 -15.83 13.47
C VAL A 33 8.24 -15.76 14.68
N ARG A 34 8.61 -16.49 15.74
CA ARG A 34 7.96 -16.41 17.05
C ARG A 34 8.77 -15.54 17.99
N ASN A 35 8.15 -14.51 18.54
CA ASN A 35 8.72 -13.71 19.62
C ASN A 35 8.00 -14.07 20.93
N ILE A 36 8.76 -14.55 21.91
CA ILE A 36 8.24 -14.89 23.23
C ILE A 36 8.25 -13.62 24.07
N SER A 37 7.06 -13.13 24.44
CA SER A 37 6.90 -11.86 25.15
C SER A 37 6.95 -12.02 26.66
N LEU A 38 6.60 -13.20 27.17
CA LEU A 38 6.59 -13.51 28.60
C LEU A 38 7.04 -14.95 28.83
N GLU A 39 8.01 -15.13 29.73
CA GLU A 39 8.54 -16.44 30.13
C GLU A 39 8.34 -16.67 31.64
N THR A 40 8.19 -17.93 32.05
CA THR A 40 8.26 -18.32 33.47
C THR A 40 9.68 -18.20 33.99
N GLN A 41 9.85 -18.21 35.32
CA GLN A 41 11.15 -18.34 35.98
C GLN A 41 11.92 -19.63 35.59
N PHE A 42 11.26 -20.60 34.95
CA PHE A 42 11.84 -21.84 34.46
C PHE A 42 12.05 -21.84 32.93
N GLY A 43 11.84 -20.70 32.26
CA GLY A 43 12.07 -20.53 30.82
C GLY A 43 10.93 -21.04 29.93
N GLU A 44 9.74 -21.27 30.48
CA GLU A 44 8.59 -21.73 29.68
C GLU A 44 7.82 -20.53 29.12
N PRO A 45 7.46 -20.52 27.83
CA PRO A 45 6.76 -19.39 27.23
C PRO A 45 5.31 -19.31 27.71
N LEU A 46 4.97 -18.23 28.44
CA LEU A 46 3.61 -17.92 28.89
C LEU A 46 2.82 -17.12 27.85
N SER A 47 3.50 -16.28 27.07
CA SER A 47 2.88 -15.52 25.98
C SER A 47 3.87 -15.36 24.83
N SER A 48 3.37 -15.43 23.60
CA SER A 48 4.18 -15.27 22.40
C SER A 48 3.36 -14.70 21.27
N GLN A 49 3.99 -13.91 20.41
CA GLN A 49 3.42 -13.38 19.19
C GLN A 49 4.17 -13.94 17.98
N GLY A 50 3.44 -14.27 16.92
CA GLY A 50 4.01 -14.71 15.65
C GLY A 50 3.88 -13.61 14.62
N TYR A 51 4.94 -13.34 13.87
CA TYR A 51 4.93 -12.40 12.76
C TYR A 51 5.81 -12.92 11.62
N CYS A 52 5.56 -12.42 10.42
CA CYS A 52 6.40 -12.68 9.27
C CYS A 52 7.48 -11.61 9.17
N ARG A 53 8.74 -12.04 9.01
CA ARG A 53 9.90 -11.15 8.90
C ARG A 53 10.64 -11.42 7.60
N SER A 54 11.21 -10.37 7.03
CA SER A 54 12.23 -10.45 5.98
C SER A 54 13.41 -9.56 6.40
N ASP A 55 14.60 -9.80 5.88
CA ASP A 55 15.80 -9.08 6.35
C ASP A 55 15.77 -7.61 5.91
N ASN A 56 15.26 -7.34 4.71
CA ASN A 56 15.22 -6.03 4.09
C ASN A 56 13.78 -5.54 3.88
N TRP A 57 12.85 -5.91 4.77
CA TRP A 57 11.43 -5.60 4.63
C TRP A 57 11.13 -4.09 4.47
N ILE A 58 11.90 -3.22 5.14
CA ILE A 58 11.73 -1.76 5.07
C ILE A 58 11.97 -1.26 3.64
N LEU A 59 12.98 -1.79 2.94
CA LEU A 59 13.29 -1.40 1.57
C LEU A 59 12.12 -1.75 0.65
N TRP A 60 11.61 -2.98 0.72
CA TRP A 60 10.52 -3.46 -0.13
C TRP A 60 9.20 -2.74 0.15
N ILE A 61 8.85 -2.56 1.42
CA ILE A 61 7.65 -1.79 1.80
C ILE A 61 7.78 -0.32 1.39
N SER A 62 8.96 0.29 1.54
CA SER A 62 9.17 1.68 1.12
C SER A 62 9.06 1.86 -0.40
N LEU A 63 9.52 0.88 -1.17
CA LEU A 63 9.42 0.89 -2.64
C LEU A 63 7.96 0.85 -3.09
N ILE A 64 7.19 -0.13 -2.61
CA ILE A 64 5.76 -0.27 -2.94
C ILE A 64 4.97 0.92 -2.40
N GLY A 65 5.25 1.34 -1.17
CA GLY A 65 4.58 2.47 -0.55
C GLY A 65 4.82 3.78 -1.30
N SER A 66 6.05 4.05 -1.72
CA SER A 66 6.35 5.26 -2.51
C SER A 66 5.65 5.27 -3.87
N LEU A 67 5.55 4.11 -4.54
CA LEU A 67 4.81 3.96 -5.79
C LEU A 67 3.31 4.27 -5.60
N HIS A 68 2.67 3.67 -4.60
CA HIS A 68 1.25 3.90 -4.29
C HIS A 68 1.00 5.35 -3.86
N PHE A 69 1.88 5.90 -3.05
CA PHE A 69 1.80 7.29 -2.62
C PHE A 69 1.91 8.27 -3.80
N ALA A 70 2.83 8.01 -4.73
CA ALA A 70 2.98 8.83 -5.94
C ALA A 70 1.73 8.76 -6.82
N ILE A 71 1.18 7.57 -7.07
CA ILE A 71 -0.03 7.40 -7.89
C ILE A 71 -1.23 8.09 -7.24
N LEU A 72 -1.43 7.93 -5.92
CA LEU A 72 -2.50 8.60 -5.19
C LEU A 72 -2.31 10.12 -5.18
N GLY A 73 -1.09 10.61 -4.98
CA GLY A 73 -0.78 12.04 -5.00
C GLY A 73 -1.06 12.69 -6.36
N ILE A 74 -0.62 12.04 -7.45
CA ILE A 74 -0.91 12.46 -8.82
C ILE A 74 -2.41 12.44 -9.09
N SER A 75 -3.11 11.40 -8.63
CA SER A 75 -4.57 11.27 -8.78
C SER A 75 -5.31 12.39 -8.04
N CYS A 76 -4.88 12.74 -6.82
CA CYS A 76 -5.40 13.86 -6.06
C CYS A 76 -5.18 15.19 -6.80
N TYR A 77 -3.98 15.40 -7.35
CA TYR A 77 -3.65 16.61 -8.11
C TYR A 77 -4.56 16.77 -9.34
N TYR A 78 -4.68 15.73 -10.17
CA TYR A 78 -5.56 15.79 -11.34
C TYR A 78 -7.03 15.94 -10.96
N SER A 79 -7.47 15.26 -9.90
CA SER A 79 -8.83 15.41 -9.38
C SER A 79 -9.10 16.86 -8.94
N TYR A 80 -8.13 17.51 -8.28
CA TYR A 80 -8.23 18.90 -7.85
C TYR A 80 -8.32 19.88 -9.03
N VAL A 81 -7.42 19.74 -10.02
CA VAL A 81 -7.43 20.60 -11.23
C VAL A 81 -8.72 20.42 -12.03
N SER A 82 -9.28 19.20 -12.03
CA SER A 82 -10.51 18.85 -12.76
C SER A 82 -11.81 19.28 -12.07
N TRP A 83 -11.76 19.90 -10.88
CA TRP A 83 -12.93 20.25 -10.06
C TRP A 83 -13.97 21.11 -10.80
N ASN A 84 -13.51 22.05 -11.62
CA ASN A 84 -14.36 23.04 -12.28
C ASN A 84 -14.94 22.58 -13.63
N LEU A 85 -14.86 21.28 -13.96
CA LEU A 85 -15.39 20.76 -15.21
C LEU A 85 -16.94 20.77 -15.24
N PRO A 86 -17.56 20.94 -16.43
CA PRO A 86 -19.01 21.02 -16.56
C PRO A 86 -19.74 19.78 -16.00
N PRO A 87 -20.98 19.94 -15.48
CA PRO A 87 -21.77 18.87 -14.86
C PRO A 87 -22.08 17.65 -15.76
N ALA A 88 -21.84 17.75 -17.06
CA ALA A 88 -21.95 16.63 -18.01
C ALA A 88 -21.00 15.46 -17.66
N LEU A 89 -19.93 15.73 -16.89
CA LEU A 89 -19.03 14.73 -16.28
C LEU A 89 -19.43 14.52 -14.82
N SER A 90 -20.68 14.12 -14.58
CA SER A 90 -21.29 13.96 -13.26
C SER A 90 -20.61 12.96 -12.33
N GLY A 91 -19.59 12.21 -12.79
CA GLY A 91 -18.75 11.30 -11.99
C GLY A 91 -17.46 11.91 -11.44
N ALA A 92 -17.06 13.11 -11.87
CA ALA A 92 -15.78 13.72 -11.45
C ALA A 92 -15.74 14.06 -9.95
N LYS A 93 -16.86 14.51 -9.38
CA LYS A 93 -16.95 14.86 -7.95
C LYS A 93 -16.89 13.63 -7.05
N GLN A 94 -17.52 12.53 -7.45
CA GLN A 94 -17.52 11.25 -6.74
C GLN A 94 -16.15 10.60 -6.84
N LEU A 95 -15.52 10.65 -8.02
CA LEU A 95 -14.17 10.17 -8.22
C LEU A 95 -13.19 10.90 -7.30
N GLN A 96 -13.29 12.23 -7.21
CA GLN A 96 -12.44 12.99 -6.34
C GLN A 96 -12.65 12.67 -4.86
N LEU A 97 -13.90 12.55 -4.41
CA LEU A 97 -14.19 12.16 -3.05
C LEU A 97 -13.56 10.80 -2.73
N ALA A 98 -13.66 9.84 -3.64
CA ALA A 98 -13.04 8.53 -3.51
C ALA A 98 -11.51 8.62 -3.46
N VAL A 99 -10.88 9.38 -4.36
CA VAL A 99 -9.40 9.50 -4.42
C VAL A 99 -8.85 10.19 -3.17
N VAL A 100 -9.48 11.28 -2.70
CA VAL A 100 -9.09 11.98 -1.47
C VAL A 100 -9.29 11.10 -0.23
N SER A 101 -10.39 10.35 -0.17
CA SER A 101 -10.64 9.40 0.93
C SER A 101 -9.57 8.30 0.98
N ASN A 102 -9.17 7.75 -0.18
CA ASN A 102 -8.08 6.77 -0.25
C ASN A 102 -6.74 7.35 0.21
N LEU A 103 -6.41 8.59 -0.17
CA LEU A 103 -5.19 9.24 0.32
C LEU A 103 -5.20 9.43 1.85
N GLN A 104 -6.34 9.80 2.44
CA GLN A 104 -6.47 9.92 3.90
C GLN A 104 -6.26 8.58 4.61
N ILE A 105 -6.89 7.50 4.10
CA ILE A 105 -6.71 6.15 4.64
C ILE A 105 -5.24 5.73 4.53
N TYR A 106 -4.57 6.05 3.43
CA TYR A 106 -3.15 5.76 3.25
C TYR A 106 -2.29 6.51 4.28
N LEU A 107 -2.50 7.82 4.42
CA LEU A 107 -1.72 8.69 5.32
C LEU A 107 -1.91 8.35 6.80
N LEU A 108 -3.09 7.86 7.20
CA LEU A 108 -3.37 7.49 8.59
C LEU A 108 -3.10 6.01 8.85
N GLY A 109 -3.47 5.13 7.91
CA GLY A 109 -3.38 3.69 8.05
C GLY A 109 -1.93 3.20 8.06
N VAL A 110 -1.07 3.73 7.19
CA VAL A 110 0.33 3.30 7.13
C VAL A 110 1.06 3.57 8.46
N PRO A 111 1.04 4.78 9.05
CA PRO A 111 1.65 5.00 10.37
C PRO A 111 1.06 4.13 11.49
N VAL A 112 -0.25 3.89 11.48
CA VAL A 112 -0.89 3.03 12.48
C VAL A 112 -0.35 1.60 12.38
N LEU A 113 -0.18 1.07 11.17
CA LEU A 113 0.43 -0.25 10.97
C LEU A 113 1.88 -0.30 11.48
N PHE A 114 2.66 0.78 11.34
CA PHE A 114 4.01 0.86 11.92
C PHE A 114 4.04 0.97 13.45
N LEU A 115 3.01 1.56 14.07
CA LEU A 115 2.93 1.71 15.53
C LEU A 115 2.44 0.46 16.23
N VAL A 116 1.55 -0.30 15.58
CA VAL A 116 0.91 -1.50 16.14
C VAL A 116 1.61 -2.79 15.72
N GLY A 117 2.30 -2.77 14.57
CA GLY A 117 3.04 -3.91 13.99
C GLY A 117 4.43 -4.13 14.57
#